data_AF-A0A662R038-F1
#
_entry.id   AF-A0A662R038-F1
#
_cell.length_a   1.000
_cell.length_b   1.000
_cell.length_c   1.000
_cell.angle_alpha   90.00
_cell.angle_beta   90.00
_cell.angle_gamma   90.00
#
_symmetry.space_group_name_H-M   'P 1'
#
loop_
_entity.id
_entity.type
_entity.pdbx_description
1 polymer ?
#
loop_
_entity_poly.entity_id
_entity_poly.type
_entity_poly.pdbx_seq_one_letter_code
_entity_poly.pdbx_strand_id
1 'polypeptide(L)'
;MTFKYFKEFFPENTKEENIKTYSILGGVPFYLEKFDGKKSALENAKEQILSKRGMLYEEVDLLLKEEFREPDVYKTILSAIASGSTKVAEIADKSGIKVSNMDRYLKSLIRLGIIKKEIPVTERESKKTLYTIDDNFFDFCSMFFEPDRSDIEIGETKSVEDHLKKEFNTYVGRKFEKLVRTEMIRDLCPFRATKTGRWWGFYKDG
;
A
#
# COMPACT_ATOMS: atom_id res chain seq x y z
N MET A 1 14.26 -2.99 -0.55
CA MET A 1 14.82 -4.23 0.00
C MET A 1 13.79 -5.35 -0.11
N THR A 2 14.20 -6.58 -0.40
CA THR A 2 13.31 -7.77 -0.43
C THR A 2 13.01 -8.28 0.97
N PHE A 3 11.84 -8.86 1.19
CA PHE A 3 11.40 -9.40 2.49
C PHE A 3 12.33 -10.46 3.08
N LYS A 4 13.08 -11.19 2.25
CA LYS A 4 14.06 -12.18 2.76
C LYS A 4 15.11 -11.60 3.72
N TYR A 5 15.39 -10.30 3.66
CA TYR A 5 16.36 -9.61 4.53
C TYR A 5 15.71 -8.92 5.74
N PHE A 6 14.38 -8.98 5.88
CA PHE A 6 13.68 -8.30 6.98
C PHE A 6 14.09 -8.79 8.37
N LYS A 7 14.49 -10.06 8.46
CA LYS A 7 15.00 -10.67 9.69
C LYS A 7 16.31 -10.05 10.19
N GLU A 8 17.04 -9.33 9.34
CA GLU A 8 18.27 -8.63 9.76
C GLU A 8 17.95 -7.37 10.56
N PHE A 9 16.81 -6.71 10.28
CA PHE A 9 16.34 -5.55 11.04
C PHE A 9 15.63 -5.95 12.33
N PHE A 10 14.84 -7.04 12.28
CA PHE A 10 14.05 -7.51 13.43
C PHE A 10 14.25 -9.01 13.65
N PRO A 11 15.40 -9.43 14.22
CA PRO A 11 15.74 -10.84 14.39
C PRO A 11 14.85 -11.57 15.40
N GLU A 12 14.43 -10.85 16.45
CA GLU A 12 13.61 -11.40 17.54
C GLU A 12 12.11 -11.49 17.18
N ASN A 13 11.69 -10.87 16.08
CA ASN A 13 10.30 -10.89 15.65
C ASN A 13 9.89 -12.26 15.09
N THR A 14 8.63 -12.62 15.35
CA THR A 14 8.00 -13.74 14.65
C THR A 14 7.88 -13.44 13.15
N LYS A 15 7.75 -14.48 12.32
CA LYS A 15 7.52 -14.30 10.87
C LYS A 15 6.27 -13.47 10.60
N GLU A 16 5.21 -13.71 11.36
CA GLU A 16 3.95 -12.98 11.24
C GLU A 16 4.14 -11.49 11.55
N GLU A 17 4.90 -11.18 12.60
CA GLU A 17 5.17 -9.79 12.98
C GLU A 17 6.03 -9.05 11.95
N ASN A 18 6.99 -9.76 11.35
CA ASN A 18 7.76 -9.24 10.21
C ASN A 18 6.88 -9.02 8.98
N ILE A 19 5.91 -9.89 8.69
CA ILE A 19 4.95 -9.69 7.60
C ILE A 19 4.07 -8.47 7.86
N LYS A 20 3.59 -8.26 9.09
CA LYS A 20 2.82 -7.07 9.47
C LYS A 20 3.65 -5.80 9.28
N THR A 21 4.89 -5.79 9.76
CA THR A 21 5.80 -4.65 9.62
C THR A 21 6.12 -4.36 8.15
N TYR A 22 6.41 -5.39 7.35
CA TYR A 22 6.61 -5.25 5.91
C TYR A 22 5.35 -4.74 5.19
N SER A 23 4.16 -5.15 5.64
CA SER A 23 2.89 -4.68 5.08
C SER A 23 2.69 -3.19 5.30
N ILE A 24 3.26 -2.62 6.37
CA ILE A 24 3.19 -1.19 6.69
C ILE A 24 4.30 -0.42 5.97
N LEU A 25 5.56 -0.83 6.12
CA LEU A 25 6.72 -0.03 5.70
C LEU A 25 7.27 -0.40 4.33
N GLY A 26 6.85 -1.55 3.79
CA GLY A 26 7.54 -2.15 2.65
C GLY A 26 8.98 -2.52 3.01
N GLY A 27 9.89 -2.27 2.08
CA GLY A 27 11.31 -2.63 2.21
C GLY A 27 12.26 -1.44 2.20
N VAL A 28 11.84 -0.27 2.69
CA VAL A 28 12.66 0.95 2.71
C VAL A 28 13.46 1.02 4.00
N PRO A 29 14.81 0.89 3.97
CA PRO A 29 15.63 0.82 5.19
C PRO A 29 15.43 1.98 6.15
N PHE A 30 15.34 3.21 5.64
CA PHE A 30 15.11 4.41 6.45
C PHE A 30 13.85 4.32 7.32
N TYR A 31 12.77 3.72 6.81
CA TYR A 31 11.54 3.53 7.58
C TYR A 31 11.68 2.43 8.63
N LEU A 32 12.39 1.34 8.29
CA LEU A 32 12.63 0.22 9.20
C LEU A 32 13.42 0.64 10.43
N GLU A 33 14.40 1.53 10.26
CA GLU A 33 15.19 2.09 11.36
C GLU A 33 14.37 2.90 12.37
N LYS A 34 13.14 3.30 12.02
CA LYS A 34 12.25 4.03 12.95
C LYS A 34 11.41 3.12 13.82
N PHE A 35 11.28 1.84 13.46
CA PHE A 35 10.52 0.88 14.24
C PHE A 35 11.42 0.22 15.30
N ASP A 36 10.88 0.08 16.51
CA ASP A 36 11.51 -0.67 17.60
C ASP A 36 11.12 -2.16 17.50
N GLY A 37 12.11 -3.04 17.34
CA GLY A 37 11.91 -4.48 17.26
C GLY A 37 11.36 -5.14 18.53
N LYS A 38 11.22 -4.39 19.64
CA LYS A 38 10.58 -4.87 20.86
C LYS A 38 9.07 -4.59 20.90
N LYS A 39 8.56 -3.77 19.99
CA LYS A 39 7.15 -3.39 19.89
C LYS A 39 6.49 -4.10 18.71
N SER A 40 5.18 -4.29 18.81
CA SER A 40 4.41 -4.77 17.67
C SER A 40 4.42 -3.76 16.52
N ALA A 41 4.14 -4.24 15.31
CA ALA A 41 4.02 -3.46 14.09
C ALA A 41 2.97 -2.35 14.24
N LEU A 42 1.85 -2.63 14.93
CA LEU A 42 0.79 -1.65 15.18
C LEU A 42 1.20 -0.61 16.22
N GLU A 43 1.86 -1.00 17.30
CA GLU A 43 2.38 -0.03 18.29
C GLU A 43 3.38 0.92 17.64
N ASN A 44 4.32 0.38 16.86
CA ASN A 44 5.25 1.19 16.09
C ASN A 44 4.54 2.11 15.09
N ALA A 45 3.55 1.63 14.34
CA ALA A 45 2.80 2.46 13.40
C ALA A 45 2.05 3.59 14.11
N LYS A 46 1.43 3.32 15.26
CA LYS A 46 0.76 4.34 16.07
C LYS A 46 1.72 5.44 16.53
N GLU A 47 2.93 5.07 16.94
CA GLU A 47 3.92 6.03 17.43
C GLU A 47 4.65 6.80 16.32
N GLN A 48 5.04 6.11 15.25
CA GLN A 48 5.92 6.68 14.22
C GLN A 48 5.16 7.31 13.05
N ILE A 49 3.95 6.84 12.76
CA ILE A 49 3.16 7.24 11.59
C ILE A 49 1.88 7.96 12.02
N LEU A 50 1.09 7.36 12.92
CA LEU A 50 -0.23 7.86 13.31
C LEU A 50 -0.18 8.77 14.55
N SER A 51 0.94 9.47 14.74
CA SER A 51 1.14 10.45 15.80
C SER A 51 1.90 11.63 15.27
N LYS A 52 1.46 12.85 15.60
CA LYS A 52 2.13 14.10 15.22
C LYS A 52 3.58 14.20 15.70
N ARG A 53 3.98 13.38 16.67
CA ARG A 53 5.35 13.31 17.20
C ARG A 53 6.20 12.24 16.50
N GLY A 54 5.58 11.42 15.66
CA GLY A 54 6.23 10.32 14.95
C GLY A 54 7.15 10.84 13.84
N MET A 55 8.28 10.15 13.64
CA MET A 55 9.27 10.57 12.64
C MET A 55 8.79 10.39 11.19
N LEU A 56 7.78 9.56 10.96
CA LEU A 56 7.24 9.27 9.63
C LEU A 56 5.88 9.95 9.38
N TYR A 57 5.43 10.81 10.30
CA TYR A 57 4.11 11.46 10.24
C TYR A 57 3.93 12.32 8.98
N GLU A 58 4.94 13.11 8.61
CA GLU A 58 4.87 14.00 7.43
C GLU A 58 5.44 13.38 6.15
N GLU A 59 5.95 12.14 6.21
CA GLU A 59 6.79 11.57 5.15
C GLU A 59 6.08 11.54 3.79
N VAL A 60 4.82 11.09 3.75
CA VAL A 60 4.03 11.06 2.50
C VAL A 60 3.82 12.46 1.93
N ASP A 61 3.54 13.46 2.77
CA ASP A 61 3.37 14.83 2.31
C ASP A 61 4.67 15.41 1.76
N LEU A 62 5.79 15.15 2.41
CA LEU A 62 7.11 15.61 1.98
C LEU A 62 7.47 15.02 0.61
N LEU A 63 7.37 13.69 0.47
CA LEU A 63 7.66 13.00 -0.80
C LEU A 63 6.77 13.49 -1.94
N LEU A 64 5.46 13.70 -1.69
CA LEU A 64 4.55 14.20 -2.72
C LEU A 64 4.83 15.67 -3.09
N LYS A 65 5.22 16.52 -2.12
CA LYS A 65 5.57 17.93 -2.39
C LYS A 65 6.86 18.08 -3.18
N GLU A 66 7.81 17.17 -2.99
CA GLU A 66 9.06 17.15 -3.77
C GLU A 66 8.80 16.77 -5.24
N GLU A 67 7.91 15.82 -5.47
CA GLU A 67 7.66 15.25 -6.80
C GLU A 67 6.55 15.98 -7.58
N PHE A 68 5.60 16.62 -6.90
CA PHE A 68 4.38 17.14 -7.51
C PHE A 68 4.05 18.58 -7.12
N ARG A 69 3.55 19.34 -8.10
CA ARG A 69 3.03 20.70 -7.90
C ARG A 69 1.69 20.73 -7.17
N GLU A 70 0.92 19.65 -7.25
CA GLU A 70 -0.46 19.55 -6.73
C GLU A 70 -0.59 18.31 -5.81
N PRO A 71 0.15 18.22 -4.69
CA PRO A 71 0.26 17.00 -3.89
C PRO A 71 -1.09 16.51 -3.35
N ASP A 72 -1.99 17.43 -2.98
CA ASP A 72 -3.31 17.06 -2.45
C ASP A 72 -4.17 16.32 -3.49
N VAL A 73 -4.04 16.63 -4.79
CA VAL A 73 -4.74 15.91 -5.86
C VAL A 73 -4.24 14.46 -5.97
N TYR A 74 -2.96 14.22 -5.73
CA TYR A 74 -2.41 12.87 -5.72
C TYR A 74 -2.85 12.09 -4.46
N LYS A 75 -2.91 12.74 -3.30
CA LYS A 75 -3.44 12.12 -2.07
C LYS A 75 -4.88 11.66 -2.23
N THR A 76 -5.77 12.48 -2.82
CA THR A 76 -7.17 12.07 -3.02
C THR A 76 -7.31 10.88 -3.97
N ILE A 77 -6.47 10.77 -5.00
CA ILE A 77 -6.41 9.60 -5.89
C ILE A 77 -5.93 8.37 -5.09
N LEU A 78 -4.89 8.50 -4.29
CA LEU A 78 -4.36 7.40 -3.50
C LEU A 78 -5.40 6.91 -2.48
N SER A 79 -6.06 7.80 -1.74
CA SER A 79 -7.14 7.43 -0.81
C SER A 79 -8.33 6.75 -1.52
N ALA A 80 -8.66 7.17 -2.75
CA ALA A 80 -9.67 6.49 -3.55
C ALA A 80 -9.26 5.06 -3.91
N ILE A 81 -7.99 4.84 -4.25
CA ILE A 81 -7.46 3.50 -4.57
C ILE A 81 -7.36 2.63 -3.31
N ALA A 82 -6.84 3.17 -2.20
CA ALA A 82 -6.69 2.46 -0.92
C ALA A 82 -8.05 1.96 -0.40
N SER A 83 -9.10 2.78 -0.55
CA SER A 83 -10.48 2.43 -0.21
C SER A 83 -11.17 1.46 -1.19
N GLY A 84 -10.47 0.98 -2.23
CA GLY A 84 -10.92 -0.11 -3.10
C GLY A 84 -11.36 0.31 -4.50
N SER A 85 -11.24 1.59 -4.88
CA SER A 85 -11.53 2.03 -6.25
C SER A 85 -10.41 1.58 -7.18
N THR A 86 -10.69 0.68 -8.12
CA THR A 86 -9.64 0.05 -8.93
C THR A 86 -9.75 0.39 -10.41
N LYS A 87 -10.89 0.89 -10.88
CA LYS A 87 -11.06 1.34 -12.28
C LYS A 87 -10.98 2.86 -12.39
N VAL A 88 -10.55 3.36 -13.54
CA VAL A 88 -10.40 4.82 -13.80
C VAL A 88 -11.67 5.60 -13.44
N ALA A 89 -12.85 5.11 -13.84
CA ALA A 89 -14.12 5.78 -13.56
C ALA A 89 -14.45 5.80 -12.06
N GLU A 90 -14.21 4.69 -11.35
CA GLU A 90 -14.41 4.59 -9.90
C GLU A 90 -13.47 5.54 -9.14
N ILE A 91 -12.20 5.56 -9.54
CA ILE A 91 -11.17 6.43 -8.93
C ILE A 91 -11.53 7.89 -9.17
N ALA A 92 -11.89 8.26 -10.40
CA ALA A 92 -12.26 9.63 -10.77
C ALA A 92 -13.49 10.13 -9.99
N ASP A 93 -14.52 9.29 -9.89
CA ASP A 93 -15.72 9.58 -9.12
C ASP A 93 -15.39 9.80 -7.64
N LYS A 94 -14.68 8.84 -7.02
CA LYS A 94 -14.34 8.88 -5.60
C LYS A 94 -13.39 10.02 -5.25
N SER A 95 -12.45 10.36 -6.14
CA SER A 95 -11.47 11.44 -5.92
C SER A 95 -12.00 12.83 -6.33
N GLY A 96 -13.17 12.92 -6.97
CA GLY A 96 -13.73 14.17 -7.49
C GLY A 96 -12.96 14.76 -8.68
N ILE A 97 -12.11 13.97 -9.35
CA ILE A 97 -11.28 14.43 -10.47
C ILE A 97 -11.95 14.02 -11.78
N LYS A 98 -12.00 14.94 -12.75
CA LYS A 98 -12.53 14.63 -14.07
C LYS A 98 -11.80 13.44 -14.70
N VAL A 99 -12.57 12.47 -15.21
CA VAL A 99 -12.05 11.28 -15.90
C VAL A 99 -11.04 11.65 -16.99
N SER A 100 -11.27 12.75 -17.71
CA SER A 100 -10.38 13.27 -18.77
C SER A 100 -8.96 13.59 -18.29
N ASN A 101 -8.79 13.93 -17.01
CA ASN A 101 -7.49 14.30 -16.43
C ASN A 101 -6.80 13.11 -15.78
N MET A 102 -7.50 12.00 -15.59
CA MET A 102 -7.03 10.88 -14.77
C MET A 102 -5.81 10.18 -15.35
N ASP A 103 -5.71 10.09 -16.68
CA ASP A 103 -4.56 9.49 -17.37
C ASP A 103 -3.24 10.18 -16.98
N ARG A 104 -3.22 11.51 -16.90
CA ARG A 104 -2.04 12.29 -16.48
C ARG A 104 -1.60 11.93 -15.07
N TYR A 105 -2.53 11.94 -14.11
CA TYR A 105 -2.22 11.69 -12.70
C TYR A 105 -1.80 10.24 -12.45
N LEU A 106 -2.52 9.26 -13.02
CA LEU A 106 -2.18 7.85 -12.87
C LEU A 106 -0.82 7.53 -13.50
N LYS A 107 -0.50 8.09 -14.67
CA LYS A 107 0.82 7.91 -15.30
C LYS A 107 1.96 8.45 -14.43
N SER A 108 1.76 9.61 -13.81
CA SER A 108 2.74 10.18 -12.88
C SER A 108 2.99 9.26 -11.68
N LEU A 109 1.93 8.76 -11.04
CA LEU A 109 2.05 7.83 -9.91
C LEU A 109 2.67 6.48 -10.30
N ILE A 110 2.35 5.98 -11.50
CA ILE A 110 2.97 4.77 -12.06
C ILE A 110 4.46 4.98 -12.31
N ARG A 111 4.85 6.13 -12.85
CA ARG A 111 6.26 6.47 -13.14
C ARG A 111 7.10 6.45 -11.87
N LEU A 112 6.54 6.90 -10.73
CA LEU A 112 7.21 6.87 -9.43
C LEU A 112 7.15 5.50 -8.74
N GLY A 113 6.43 4.52 -9.30
CA GLY A 113 6.24 3.21 -8.67
C GLY A 113 5.29 3.21 -7.46
N ILE A 114 4.61 4.33 -7.19
CA ILE A 114 3.66 4.44 -6.07
C ILE A 114 2.43 3.57 -6.34
N ILE A 115 1.92 3.61 -7.58
CA ILE A 115 0.84 2.72 -8.03
C ILE A 115 1.32 1.88 -9.21
N LYS A 116 0.54 0.84 -9.50
CA LYS A 116 0.73 0.05 -10.71
C LYS A 116 -0.58 -0.23 -11.42
N LYS A 117 -0.42 -0.57 -12.70
CA LYS A 117 -1.46 -1.12 -13.55
C LYS A 117 -1.39 -2.64 -13.50
N GLU A 118 -2.51 -3.30 -13.21
CA GLU A 118 -2.65 -4.74 -13.34
C GLU A 118 -3.66 -5.12 -14.41
N ILE A 119 -3.34 -6.19 -15.15
CA ILE A 119 -4.23 -6.85 -16.12
C ILE A 119 -4.31 -8.34 -15.77
N PRO A 120 -5.34 -9.08 -16.23
CA PRO A 120 -5.44 -10.51 -15.97
C PRO A 120 -4.15 -11.23 -16.41
N VAL A 121 -3.65 -12.14 -15.58
CA VAL A 121 -2.39 -12.85 -15.85
C VAL A 121 -2.36 -13.58 -17.19
N THR A 122 -3.53 -13.97 -17.70
CA THR A 122 -3.72 -14.66 -18.97
C THR A 122 -3.70 -13.73 -20.19
N GLU A 123 -3.75 -12.42 -19.99
CA GLU A 123 -3.80 -11.42 -21.06
C GLU A 123 -2.44 -10.72 -21.22
N ARG A 124 -2.11 -10.29 -22.46
CA ARG A 124 -0.94 -9.45 -22.76
C ARG A 124 -1.32 -7.97 -22.80
N GLU A 125 -2.49 -7.67 -23.33
CA GLU A 125 -3.14 -6.37 -23.30
C GLU A 125 -4.59 -6.56 -22.88
N SER A 126 -5.12 -5.64 -22.07
CA SER A 126 -6.49 -5.75 -21.55
C SER A 126 -7.16 -4.40 -21.39
N LYS A 127 -8.44 -4.34 -21.80
CA LYS A 127 -9.34 -3.25 -21.42
C LYS A 127 -9.82 -3.36 -19.97
N LYS A 128 -9.63 -4.51 -19.32
CA LYS A 128 -10.03 -4.78 -17.91
C LYS A 128 -8.90 -4.40 -16.94
N THR A 129 -8.34 -3.22 -17.14
CA THR A 129 -7.24 -2.71 -16.31
C THR A 129 -7.74 -2.36 -14.91
N LEU A 130 -6.98 -2.77 -13.90
CA LEU A 130 -7.13 -2.32 -12.52
C LEU A 130 -5.89 -1.52 -12.08
N TYR A 131 -6.09 -0.54 -11.21
CA TYR A 131 -5.02 0.22 -10.56
C TYR A 131 -4.99 -0.12 -9.09
N THR A 132 -3.78 -0.29 -8.55
CA THR A 132 -3.55 -0.58 -7.13
C THR A 132 -2.31 0.16 -6.64
N ILE A 133 -2.29 0.59 -5.39
CA ILE A 133 -1.08 1.11 -4.77
C ILE A 133 -0.06 -0.03 -4.64
N ASP A 134 1.14 0.20 -5.14
CA ASP A 134 2.23 -0.79 -5.12
C ASP A 134 3.20 -0.52 -3.97
N ASP A 135 3.43 0.74 -3.59
CA ASP A 135 4.22 1.07 -2.42
C ASP A 135 3.43 0.82 -1.12
N ASN A 136 4.00 0.07 -0.19
CA ASN A 136 3.30 -0.34 1.03
C ASN A 136 3.11 0.83 2.01
N PHE A 137 4.08 1.74 2.10
CA PHE A 137 4.01 2.86 3.02
C PHE A 137 2.97 3.88 2.56
N PHE A 138 2.95 4.22 1.26
CA PHE A 138 1.88 5.04 0.68
C PHE A 138 0.50 4.40 0.86
N ASP A 139 0.37 3.07 0.69
CA ASP A 139 -0.92 2.39 0.84
C ASP A 139 -1.39 2.41 2.31
N PHE A 140 -0.49 2.14 3.26
CA PHE A 140 -0.82 2.19 4.68
C PHE A 140 -1.28 3.59 5.10
N CYS A 141 -0.53 4.63 4.72
CA CYS A 141 -0.91 6.01 5.04
C CYS A 141 -2.23 6.40 4.34
N SER A 142 -2.43 6.02 3.08
CA SER A 142 -3.68 6.33 2.37
C SER A 142 -4.90 5.61 2.98
N MET A 143 -4.71 4.43 3.57
CA MET A 143 -5.78 3.63 4.17
C MET A 143 -6.07 4.03 5.63
N PHE A 144 -5.04 4.32 6.44
CA PHE A 144 -5.18 4.46 7.90
C PHE A 144 -4.77 5.82 8.47
N PHE A 145 -3.98 6.61 7.72
CA PHE A 145 -3.58 7.93 8.16
C PHE A 145 -4.50 9.01 7.59
N GLU A 146 -4.65 9.06 6.27
CA GLU A 146 -5.40 10.13 5.60
C GLU A 146 -6.88 10.21 6.03
N PRO A 147 -7.63 9.10 6.20
CA PRO A 147 -9.03 9.17 6.63
C PRO A 147 -9.22 9.74 8.03
N ASP A 148 -8.27 9.49 8.93
CA ASP A 148 -8.35 9.84 10.35
C ASP A 148 -7.37 10.98 10.72
N ARG A 149 -6.79 11.65 9.72
CA ARG A 149 -5.72 12.65 9.91
C ARG A 149 -6.13 13.80 10.81
N SER A 150 -7.34 14.34 10.64
CA SER A 150 -7.83 15.44 11.48
C SER A 150 -7.99 15.03 12.94
N ASP A 151 -8.38 13.79 13.21
CA ASP A 151 -8.48 13.27 14.58
C ASP A 151 -7.08 13.09 15.18
N ILE A 152 -6.13 12.54 14.40
CA ILE A 152 -4.73 12.42 14.81
C ILE A 152 -4.13 13.80 15.14
N GLU A 153 -4.45 14.83 14.35
CA GLU A 153 -3.95 16.20 14.55
C GLU A 153 -4.37 16.82 15.88
N ILE A 154 -5.57 16.50 16.37
CA ILE A 154 -6.09 16.97 17.67
C ILE A 154 -5.82 15.99 18.81
N GLY A 155 -5.15 14.87 18.53
CA GLY A 155 -4.84 13.82 19.51
C GLY A 155 -6.01 12.91 19.86
N GLU A 156 -7.08 12.93 19.08
CA GLU A 156 -8.17 11.96 19.16
C GLU A 156 -7.70 10.65 18.49
N THR A 157 -7.70 9.56 19.25
CA THR A 157 -7.12 8.29 18.80
C THR A 157 -8.16 7.20 18.64
N LYS A 158 -9.38 7.40 19.16
CA LYS A 158 -10.39 6.34 19.19
C LYS A 158 -10.84 5.91 17.79
N SER A 159 -11.07 6.86 16.89
CA SER A 159 -11.45 6.59 15.49
C SER A 159 -10.38 5.76 14.77
N VAL A 160 -9.12 6.21 14.83
CA VAL A 160 -7.95 5.52 14.27
C VAL A 160 -7.84 4.09 14.81
N GLU A 161 -8.00 3.93 16.13
CA GLU A 161 -7.90 2.62 16.76
C GLU A 161 -9.00 1.66 16.32
N ASP A 162 -10.24 2.14 16.25
CA ASP A 162 -11.39 1.35 15.81
C ASP A 162 -11.26 0.97 14.33
N HIS A 163 -10.73 1.88 13.51
CA HIS A 163 -10.44 1.63 12.10
C HIS A 163 -9.34 0.57 11.93
N LEU A 164 -8.22 0.70 12.65
CA LEU A 164 -7.14 -0.30 12.65
C LEU A 164 -7.64 -1.68 13.08
N LYS A 165 -8.39 -1.76 14.19
CA LYS A 165 -8.95 -3.04 14.69
C LYS A 165 -9.83 -3.72 13.65
N LYS A 166 -10.59 -2.94 12.87
CA LYS A 166 -11.51 -3.45 11.86
C LYS A 166 -10.81 -3.90 10.58
N GLU A 167 -9.88 -3.11 10.05
CA GLU A 167 -9.40 -3.29 8.67
C GLU A 167 -7.95 -3.83 8.58
N PHE A 168 -7.14 -3.75 9.64
CA PHE A 168 -5.71 -4.06 9.57
C PHE A 168 -5.41 -5.51 9.16
N ASN A 169 -6.14 -6.49 9.71
CA ASN A 169 -5.91 -7.89 9.35
C ASN A 169 -6.22 -8.16 7.87
N THR A 170 -7.31 -7.57 7.35
CA THR A 170 -7.67 -7.64 5.93
C THR A 170 -6.61 -6.97 5.07
N TYR A 171 -6.10 -5.82 5.49
CA TYR A 171 -4.99 -5.13 4.84
C TYR A 171 -3.73 -6.01 4.77
N VAL A 172 -3.29 -6.58 5.89
CA VAL A 172 -2.12 -7.48 5.95
C VAL A 172 -2.34 -8.70 5.07
N GLY A 173 -3.54 -9.28 5.04
CA GLY A 173 -3.87 -10.40 4.15
C GLY A 173 -3.65 -10.07 2.66
N ARG A 174 -4.10 -8.89 2.21
CA ARG A 174 -3.87 -8.42 0.82
C ARG A 174 -2.37 -8.24 0.52
N LYS A 175 -1.61 -7.69 1.47
CA LYS A 175 -0.15 -7.50 1.34
C LYS A 175 0.61 -8.82 1.36
N PHE A 176 0.20 -9.76 2.20
CA PHE A 176 0.76 -11.10 2.27
C PHE A 176 0.57 -11.87 0.96
N GLU A 177 -0.63 -11.82 0.35
CA GLU A 177 -0.88 -12.44 -0.95
C GLU A 177 0.08 -11.89 -2.04
N LYS A 178 0.27 -10.56 -2.05
CA LYS A 178 1.24 -9.91 -2.96
C LYS A 178 2.66 -10.39 -2.67
N LEU A 179 3.08 -10.42 -1.41
CA LEU A 179 4.42 -10.86 -0.99
C LEU A 179 4.69 -12.30 -1.44
N VAL A 180 3.74 -13.21 -1.18
CA VAL A 180 3.84 -14.61 -1.59
C VAL A 180 4.02 -14.70 -3.10
N ARG A 181 3.17 -14.01 -3.87
CA ARG A 181 3.21 -14.03 -5.34
C ARG A 181 4.52 -13.47 -5.91
N THR A 182 5.11 -12.47 -5.28
CA THR A 182 6.24 -11.72 -5.84
C THR A 182 7.60 -12.27 -5.40
N GLU A 183 7.71 -12.71 -4.14
CA GLU A 183 9.01 -13.11 -3.58
C GLU A 183 9.09 -14.58 -3.18
N MET A 184 7.99 -15.19 -2.73
CA MET A 184 8.03 -16.54 -2.14
C MET A 184 7.57 -17.64 -3.09
N ILE A 185 6.89 -17.30 -4.19
CA ILE A 185 6.26 -18.28 -5.08
C ILE A 185 7.26 -19.28 -5.67
N ARG A 186 8.51 -18.86 -5.88
CA ARG A 186 9.57 -19.73 -6.41
C ARG A 186 9.99 -20.81 -5.41
N ASP A 187 9.94 -20.49 -4.13
CA ASP A 187 10.35 -21.41 -3.05
C ASP A 187 9.18 -22.31 -2.62
N LEU A 188 7.93 -21.85 -2.83
CA LEU A 188 6.72 -22.55 -2.40
C LEU A 188 6.14 -23.48 -3.48
N CYS A 189 6.33 -23.19 -4.77
CA CYS A 189 5.77 -24.01 -5.84
C CYS A 189 6.69 -25.18 -6.22
N PRO A 190 6.16 -26.41 -6.35
CA PRO A 190 6.94 -27.57 -6.80
C PRO A 190 7.28 -27.52 -8.30
N PHE A 191 6.83 -26.48 -9.01
CA PHE A 191 7.09 -26.26 -10.43
C PHE A 191 7.50 -24.80 -10.67
N ARG A 192 8.26 -24.58 -11.75
CA ARG A 192 8.70 -23.25 -12.14
C ARG A 192 7.55 -22.48 -12.81
N ALA A 193 6.88 -21.61 -12.05
CA ALA A 193 5.92 -20.68 -12.61
C ALA A 193 6.62 -19.69 -13.57
N THR A 194 6.14 -19.60 -14.82
CA THR A 194 6.66 -18.67 -15.83
C THR A 194 6.06 -17.27 -15.71
N LYS A 195 4.79 -17.19 -15.29
CA LYS A 195 4.07 -15.94 -15.00
C LYS A 195 3.15 -16.14 -13.81
N THR A 196 3.11 -15.16 -12.91
CA THR A 196 2.26 -15.16 -11.72
C THR A 196 1.51 -13.84 -11.64
N GLY A 197 0.21 -13.88 -11.38
CA GLY A 197 -0.63 -12.69 -11.40
C GLY A 197 -2.05 -13.00 -10.97
N ARG A 198 -2.83 -11.96 -10.69
CA ARG A 198 -4.26 -12.09 -10.43
C ARG A 198 -5.00 -12.38 -11.74
N TRP A 199 -6.11 -13.10 -11.65
CA TRP A 199 -7.01 -13.39 -12.77
C TRP A 199 -8.41 -12.90 -12.43
N TRP A 200 -9.09 -12.31 -13.42
CA TRP A 200 -10.48 -11.88 -13.30
C TRP A 200 -11.17 -11.86 -14.67
N GLY A 201 -12.50 -11.97 -14.65
CA GLY A 201 -13.33 -12.06 -15.85
C GLY A 201 -13.84 -13.47 -16.10
N PHE A 202 -14.32 -13.72 -17.31
CA PHE A 202 -14.85 -15.02 -17.70
C PHE A 202 -13.79 -15.81 -18.49
N TYR A 203 -13.65 -17.08 -18.15
CA TYR A 203 -13.00 -18.06 -19.01
C TYR A 203 -13.95 -18.33 -20.18
N LYS A 204 -13.51 -18.05 -21.42
CA LYS A 204 -14.23 -18.55 -22.59
C LYS A 204 -13.65 -19.93 -22.87
N ASP A 205 -14.39 -20.97 -22.53
CA ASP A 205 -14.12 -22.30 -23.10
C ASP A 205 -14.18 -22.16 -24.62
N GLY A 206 -13.09 -22.57 -25.28
CA GLY A 206 -12.94 -22.53 -26.73
C GLY A 206 -13.81 -23.55 -27.44
#